data_AF-A0AAN6SNM5-F1
#
_entry.id   AF-A0AAN6SNM5-F1
#
_cell.length_a   1.000
_cell.length_b   1.000
_cell.length_c   1.000
_cell.angle_alpha   90.00
_cell.angle_beta   90.00
_cell.angle_gamma   90.00
#
_symmetry.space_group_name_H-M   'P 1'
#
loop_
_entity.id
_entity.type
_entity.pdbx_description
1 polymer ?
#
loop_
_entity_poly.entity_id
_entity_poly.type
_entity_poly.pdbx_seq_one_letter_code
_entity_poly.pdbx_strand_id
1 'polypeptide(L)'
;MAAPQQQQPAAAGPINNDDIADWTARLNDVLARPGEYVNSKSPANAQPWYSSFFGCFAPIDTCLMAWCCPCVVFGRTHHRTRKNANLEGYEPINTSCLVFCASGCVGCHWVPMAMQRADLRTKHNLEGSCLLDIATACCCGCCQLVQADKEAAHREPLLVQQQGYQAQGGMQFPAKQ
;
A
#
# COMPACT_ATOMS: atom_id res chain seq x y z
N MET A 1 -23.86 20.13 30.62
CA MET A 1 -22.83 20.28 29.57
C MET A 1 -22.57 18.88 29.02
N ALA A 2 -23.19 18.53 27.90
CA ALA A 2 -22.97 17.23 27.26
C ALA A 2 -21.69 17.30 26.42
N ALA A 3 -20.82 16.31 26.57
CA ALA A 3 -19.62 16.16 25.75
C ALA A 3 -20.00 16.06 24.26
N PRO A 4 -19.20 16.62 23.34
CA PRO A 4 -19.41 16.38 21.92
C PRO A 4 -19.19 14.88 21.65
N GLN A 5 -20.25 14.19 21.24
CA GLN A 5 -20.15 12.83 20.72
C GLN A 5 -19.28 12.88 19.46
N GLN A 6 -18.15 12.17 19.48
CA GLN A 6 -17.40 11.87 18.28
C GLN A 6 -18.29 11.01 17.39
N GLN A 7 -18.80 11.62 16.31
CA GLN A 7 -19.62 10.95 15.31
C GLN A 7 -18.74 9.90 14.61
N GLN A 8 -18.85 8.63 15.01
CA GLN A 8 -18.36 7.52 14.19
C GLN A 8 -19.08 7.57 12.84
N PRO A 9 -18.38 7.64 11.70
CA PRO A 9 -19.05 7.59 10.41
C PRO A 9 -19.76 6.23 10.32
N ALA A 10 -21.08 6.30 10.13
CA ALA A 10 -21.90 5.15 9.75
C ALA A 10 -21.24 4.42 8.57
N ALA A 11 -21.36 3.08 8.55
CA ALA A 11 -20.85 2.23 7.48
C ALA A 11 -21.42 2.67 6.11
N ALA A 12 -20.72 3.59 5.45
CA ALA A 12 -20.84 3.82 4.02
C ALA A 12 -20.46 2.50 3.34
N GLY A 13 -21.14 2.14 2.25
CA GLY A 13 -20.90 0.88 1.54
C GLY A 13 -19.44 0.69 1.11
N PRO A 14 -19.12 -0.42 0.42
CA PRO A 14 -17.73 -0.80 0.10
C PRO A 14 -16.97 0.21 -0.77
N ILE A 15 -17.65 1.23 -1.30
CA ILE A 15 -17.11 2.27 -2.18
C ILE A 15 -16.94 3.57 -1.41
N ASN A 16 -15.71 4.09 -1.42
CA ASN A 16 -15.32 5.39 -0.86
C ASN A 16 -14.86 6.32 -2.01
N ASN A 17 -15.43 7.54 -2.07
CA ASN A 17 -15.15 8.49 -3.15
C ASN A 17 -13.71 9.02 -3.15
N ASP A 18 -13.07 9.15 -1.99
CA ASP A 18 -11.69 9.61 -1.88
C ASP A 18 -10.72 8.57 -2.46
N ASP A 19 -11.01 7.28 -2.27
CA ASP A 19 -10.24 6.20 -2.91
C ASP A 19 -10.41 6.19 -4.42
N ILE A 20 -11.62 6.46 -4.93
CA ILE A 20 -11.85 6.58 -6.38
C ILE A 20 -11.00 7.72 -6.92
N ALA A 21 -11.02 8.88 -6.25
CA ALA A 21 -10.23 10.04 -6.65
C ALA A 21 -8.71 9.75 -6.65
N ASP A 22 -8.18 9.07 -5.62
CA ASP A 22 -6.77 8.65 -5.57
C ASP A 22 -6.41 7.72 -6.73
N TRP A 23 -7.24 6.69 -6.98
CA TRP A 23 -7.01 5.76 -8.08
C TRP A 23 -7.05 6.46 -9.45
N THR A 24 -8.05 7.32 -9.68
CA THR A 24 -8.16 8.10 -10.90
C THR A 24 -6.96 9.04 -11.08
N ALA A 25 -6.52 9.73 -10.04
CA ALA A 25 -5.36 10.63 -10.10
C ALA A 25 -4.07 9.88 -10.47
N ARG A 26 -3.84 8.71 -9.85
CA ARG A 26 -2.65 7.89 -10.13
C ARG A 26 -2.66 7.31 -11.53
N LEU A 27 -3.80 6.83 -12.01
CA LEU A 27 -3.94 6.34 -13.38
C LEU A 27 -3.69 7.48 -14.39
N ASN A 28 -4.27 8.66 -14.16
CA ASN A 28 -4.04 9.82 -15.01
C ASN A 28 -2.56 10.24 -15.03
N ASP A 29 -1.88 10.19 -13.90
CA ASP A 29 -0.45 10.55 -13.84
C ASP A 29 0.44 9.55 -14.59
N VAL A 30 0.17 8.25 -14.46
CA VAL A 30 0.86 7.20 -15.24
C VAL A 30 0.62 7.40 -16.75
N LEU A 31 -0.60 7.75 -17.15
CA LEU A 31 -0.94 8.01 -18.55
C LEU A 31 -0.35 9.32 -19.08
N ALA A 32 -0.17 10.33 -18.23
CA ALA A 32 0.42 11.60 -18.62
C ALA A 32 1.94 11.48 -18.87
N ARG A 33 2.62 10.59 -18.14
CA ARG A 33 4.10 10.47 -18.18
C ARG A 33 4.58 9.01 -18.30
N PRO A 34 4.10 8.24 -19.29
CA PRO A 34 4.38 6.81 -19.37
C PRO A 34 5.87 6.50 -19.52
N GLY A 35 6.62 7.35 -20.25
CA GLY A 35 8.05 7.19 -20.45
C GLY A 35 8.86 7.31 -19.15
N GLU A 36 8.47 8.18 -18.23
CA GLU A 36 9.14 8.32 -16.93
C GLU A 36 8.92 7.07 -16.07
N TYR A 37 7.68 6.58 -16.03
CA TYR A 37 7.33 5.38 -15.27
C TYR A 37 8.01 4.13 -15.81
N VAL A 38 7.95 3.89 -17.12
CA VAL A 38 8.56 2.72 -17.77
C VAL A 38 10.07 2.68 -17.54
N ASN A 39 10.75 3.82 -17.58
CA ASN A 39 12.18 3.93 -17.32
C ASN A 39 12.53 4.07 -15.82
N SER A 40 11.54 4.05 -14.93
CA SER A 40 11.79 4.19 -13.50
C SER A 40 12.54 2.98 -12.93
N LYS A 41 13.61 3.27 -12.20
CA LYS A 41 14.47 2.31 -11.52
C LYS A 41 14.84 2.89 -10.16
N SER A 42 14.94 2.03 -9.16
CA SER A 42 15.38 2.45 -7.84
C SER A 42 16.85 2.90 -7.83
N PRO A 43 17.22 3.84 -6.95
CA PRO A 43 18.59 4.32 -6.84
C PRO A 43 19.53 3.23 -6.32
N ALA A 44 20.85 3.42 -6.47
CA ALA A 44 21.85 2.41 -6.09
C ALA A 44 21.92 2.15 -4.57
N ASN A 45 21.42 3.08 -3.75
CA ASN A 45 21.33 2.96 -2.28
C ASN A 45 19.97 2.40 -1.81
N ALA A 46 19.14 1.89 -2.73
CA ALA A 46 17.88 1.27 -2.40
C ALA A 46 18.06 0.04 -1.53
N GLN A 47 17.13 -0.17 -0.61
CA GLN A 47 17.15 -1.27 0.35
C GLN A 47 16.50 -2.53 -0.26
N PRO A 48 16.91 -3.73 0.16
CA PRO A 48 16.24 -4.95 -0.24
C PRO A 48 14.82 -5.03 0.33
N TRP A 49 13.98 -5.85 -0.31
CA TRP A 49 12.66 -6.21 0.19
C TRP A 49 12.79 -7.01 1.50
N TYR A 50 11.87 -6.80 2.45
CA TYR A 50 11.88 -7.51 3.73
C TYR A 50 11.60 -9.01 3.55
N SER A 51 10.63 -9.35 2.70
CA SER A 51 10.32 -10.75 2.34
C SER A 51 10.92 -11.10 0.99
N SER A 52 11.46 -12.31 0.86
CA SER A 52 11.82 -12.89 -0.45
C SER A 52 10.60 -13.01 -1.37
N PHE A 53 10.79 -12.81 -2.68
CA PHE A 53 9.71 -12.84 -3.67
C PHE A 53 8.99 -14.20 -3.73
N PHE A 54 9.75 -15.30 -3.80
CA PHE A 54 9.21 -16.67 -3.80
C PHE A 54 8.89 -17.21 -2.41
N GLY A 55 9.03 -16.38 -1.36
CA GLY A 55 8.68 -16.75 0.02
C GLY A 55 7.18 -16.68 0.32
N CYS A 56 6.31 -16.82 -0.68
CA CYS A 56 4.88 -16.57 -0.52
C CYS A 56 4.16 -17.60 0.37
N PHE A 57 4.70 -18.80 0.52
CA PHE A 57 4.11 -19.88 1.34
C PHE A 57 4.21 -19.68 2.86
N ALA A 58 4.88 -18.62 3.34
CA ALA A 58 5.08 -18.36 4.76
C ALA A 58 4.64 -16.91 5.12
N PRO A 59 3.41 -16.67 5.58
CA PRO A 59 2.44 -17.65 6.07
C PRO A 59 1.49 -18.14 4.96
N ILE A 60 1.09 -19.41 5.03
CA ILE A 60 0.36 -20.11 3.95
C ILE A 60 -1.08 -19.62 3.78
N ASP A 61 -1.70 -19.15 4.85
CA ASP A 61 -3.01 -18.51 4.88
C ASP A 61 -3.05 -17.29 3.94
N THR A 62 -2.03 -16.43 3.98
CA THR A 62 -1.94 -15.26 3.10
C THR A 62 -1.67 -15.66 1.66
N CYS A 63 -0.90 -16.73 1.42
CA CYS A 63 -0.73 -17.32 0.09
C CYS A 63 -2.07 -17.81 -0.49
N LEU A 64 -2.84 -18.56 0.30
CA LEU A 64 -4.15 -19.07 -0.12
C LEU A 64 -5.14 -17.94 -0.36
N MET A 65 -5.15 -16.91 0.49
CA MET A 65 -5.98 -15.73 0.26
C MET A 65 -5.55 -14.95 -0.99
N ALA A 66 -4.25 -14.82 -1.27
CA ALA A 66 -3.77 -14.18 -2.49
C ALA A 66 -4.12 -14.97 -3.75
N TRP A 67 -4.32 -16.29 -3.63
CA TRP A 67 -4.76 -17.15 -4.74
C TRP A 67 -6.27 -17.13 -4.93
N CYS A 68 -7.04 -17.37 -3.86
CA CYS A 68 -8.49 -17.51 -3.92
C CYS A 68 -9.21 -16.16 -4.00
N CYS A 69 -8.67 -15.13 -3.36
CA CYS A 69 -9.25 -13.79 -3.27
C CYS A 69 -8.17 -12.70 -3.40
N PRO A 70 -7.45 -12.61 -4.54
CA PRO A 70 -6.33 -11.68 -4.72
C PRO A 70 -6.71 -10.22 -4.46
N CYS A 71 -7.93 -9.81 -4.81
CA CYS A 71 -8.41 -8.44 -4.59
C CYS A 71 -8.39 -8.05 -3.10
N VAL A 72 -8.64 -9.00 -2.19
CA VAL A 72 -8.73 -8.74 -0.75
C VAL A 72 -7.33 -8.47 -0.21
N VAL A 73 -6.35 -9.29 -0.59
CA VAL A 73 -4.94 -9.06 -0.20
C VAL A 73 -4.42 -7.76 -0.80
N PHE A 74 -4.79 -7.47 -2.05
CA PHE A 74 -4.47 -6.22 -2.71
C PHE A 74 -5.06 -5.01 -1.95
N GLY A 75 -6.37 -5.03 -1.69
CA GLY A 75 -7.09 -3.98 -0.97
C GLY A 75 -6.62 -3.79 0.48
N ARG A 76 -6.26 -4.89 1.17
CA ARG A 76 -5.64 -4.88 2.49
C ARG A 76 -4.32 -4.13 2.50
N THR A 77 -3.45 -4.48 1.55
CA THR A 77 -2.13 -3.86 1.40
C THR A 77 -2.28 -2.37 1.08
N HIS A 78 -3.19 -2.01 0.17
CA HIS A 78 -3.50 -0.62 -0.16
C HIS A 78 -3.97 0.18 1.07
N HIS A 79 -4.95 -0.35 1.82
CA HIS A 79 -5.46 0.28 3.04
C HIS A 79 -4.35 0.49 4.06
N ARG A 80 -3.52 -0.53 4.26
CA ARG A 80 -2.38 -0.46 5.19
C ARG A 80 -1.38 0.64 4.82
N THR A 81 -1.12 0.80 3.52
CA THR A 81 -0.08 1.69 3.01
C THR A 81 -0.56 3.15 2.90
N ARG A 82 -1.85 3.38 2.63
CA ARG A 82 -2.39 4.71 2.28
C ARG A 82 -3.33 5.29 3.32
N LYS A 83 -3.96 4.47 4.17
CA LYS A 83 -4.98 4.92 5.14
C LYS A 83 -4.53 4.74 6.57
N ASN A 84 -4.26 3.50 6.97
CA ASN A 84 -3.97 3.18 8.37
C ASN A 84 -3.08 1.94 8.46
N ALA A 85 -1.88 2.12 9.02
CA ALA A 85 -0.88 1.06 9.20
C ALA A 85 -1.38 -0.14 10.02
N ASN A 86 -2.33 0.08 10.93
CA ASN A 86 -2.90 -0.92 11.83
C ASN A 86 -4.23 -1.50 11.30
N LEU A 87 -4.63 -1.18 10.07
CA LEU A 87 -5.88 -1.62 9.43
C LEU A 87 -7.16 -1.17 10.15
N GLU A 88 -7.11 -0.07 10.90
CA GLU A 88 -8.34 0.49 11.48
C GLU A 88 -9.31 0.91 10.37
N GLY A 89 -10.57 0.54 10.50
CA GLY A 89 -11.61 0.79 9.50
C GLY A 89 -11.42 0.03 8.18
N TYR A 90 -10.61 -1.04 8.16
CA TYR A 90 -10.44 -1.89 6.98
C TYR A 90 -11.64 -2.84 6.80
N GLU A 91 -12.19 -2.85 5.59
CA GLU A 91 -13.18 -3.82 5.14
C GLU A 91 -12.59 -4.70 4.01
N PRO A 92 -12.82 -6.03 4.01
CA PRO A 92 -12.28 -6.93 2.99
C PRO A 92 -12.68 -6.58 1.54
N ILE A 93 -13.93 -6.14 1.37
CA ILE A 93 -14.43 -5.61 0.11
C ILE A 93 -14.42 -4.08 0.23
N ASN A 94 -13.34 -3.47 -0.25
CA ASN A 94 -13.19 -2.02 -0.31
C ASN A 94 -13.02 -1.55 -1.76
N THR A 95 -12.96 -0.23 -1.98
CA THR A 95 -12.76 0.37 -3.30
C THR A 95 -11.58 -0.26 -4.05
N SER A 96 -10.45 -0.49 -3.39
CA SER A 96 -9.26 -1.08 -4.01
C SER A 96 -9.45 -2.55 -4.40
N CYS A 97 -10.15 -3.38 -3.62
CA CYS A 97 -10.55 -4.72 -4.07
C CYS A 97 -11.45 -4.61 -5.31
N LEU A 98 -12.43 -3.70 -5.33
CA LEU A 98 -13.32 -3.53 -6.48
C LEU A 98 -12.59 -3.05 -7.73
N VAL A 99 -11.63 -2.12 -7.59
CA VAL A 99 -10.74 -1.66 -8.68
C VAL A 99 -9.92 -2.82 -9.22
N PHE A 100 -9.34 -3.65 -8.35
CA PHE A 100 -8.61 -4.84 -8.76
C PHE A 100 -9.51 -5.82 -9.51
N CYS A 101 -10.70 -6.14 -8.98
CA CYS A 101 -11.65 -7.02 -9.63
C CYS A 101 -12.06 -6.48 -11.02
N ALA A 102 -12.43 -5.20 -11.10
CA ALA A 102 -12.82 -4.55 -12.36
C ALA A 102 -11.69 -4.59 -13.39
N SER A 103 -10.44 -4.30 -12.97
CA SER A 103 -9.27 -4.40 -13.85
C SER A 103 -9.00 -5.83 -14.31
N GLY A 104 -9.28 -6.82 -13.46
CA GLY A 104 -9.19 -8.25 -13.79
C GLY A 104 -10.23 -8.69 -14.82
N CYS A 105 -11.45 -8.16 -14.76
CA CYS A 105 -12.50 -8.45 -15.74
C CYS A 105 -12.11 -8.06 -17.18
N VAL A 106 -11.18 -7.12 -17.36
CA VAL A 106 -10.66 -6.70 -18.67
C VAL A 106 -9.22 -7.18 -18.93
N GLY A 107 -8.68 -8.07 -18.10
CA GLY A 107 -7.33 -8.63 -18.27
C GLY A 107 -6.18 -7.68 -17.88
N CYS A 108 -6.49 -6.56 -17.22
CA CYS A 108 -5.53 -5.52 -16.83
C CYS A 108 -5.19 -5.54 -15.33
N HIS A 109 -5.42 -6.65 -14.61
CA HIS A 109 -5.13 -6.73 -13.17
C HIS A 109 -3.66 -6.45 -12.81
N TRP A 110 -2.74 -6.71 -13.73
CA TRP A 110 -1.31 -6.45 -13.55
C TRP A 110 -1.00 -4.95 -13.43
N VAL A 111 -1.84 -4.06 -13.97
CA VAL A 111 -1.65 -2.60 -13.91
C VAL A 111 -1.74 -2.08 -12.47
N PRO A 112 -2.88 -2.21 -11.75
CA PRO A 112 -2.96 -1.74 -10.37
C PRO A 112 -1.98 -2.48 -9.45
N MET A 113 -1.67 -3.75 -9.74
CA MET A 113 -0.65 -4.50 -9.03
C MET A 113 0.76 -3.91 -9.18
N ALA A 114 1.17 -3.57 -10.40
CA ALA A 114 2.46 -2.96 -10.67
C ALA A 114 2.53 -1.55 -10.07
N MET A 115 1.45 -0.76 -10.17
CA MET A 115 1.35 0.56 -9.55
C MET A 115 1.52 0.49 -8.03
N GLN A 116 0.83 -0.43 -7.37
CA GLN A 116 0.95 -0.59 -5.91
C GLN A 116 2.36 -1.03 -5.49
N ARG A 117 3.01 -1.89 -6.27
CA ARG A 117 4.40 -2.29 -6.02
C ARG A 117 5.38 -1.13 -6.23
N ALA A 118 5.20 -0.34 -7.29
CA ALA A 118 5.99 0.86 -7.54
C ALA A 118 5.84 1.90 -6.42
N ASP A 119 4.63 2.06 -5.87
CA ASP A 119 4.40 2.94 -4.71
C ASP A 119 5.17 2.48 -3.47
N LEU A 120 5.13 1.19 -3.14
CA LEU A 120 5.92 0.63 -2.02
C LEU A 120 7.43 0.85 -2.25
N ARG A 121 7.88 0.66 -3.49
CA ARG A 121 9.27 0.83 -3.89
C ARG A 121 9.74 2.27 -3.69
N THR A 122 8.94 3.24 -4.12
CA THR A 122 9.23 4.67 -3.94
C THR A 122 9.12 5.07 -2.47
N LYS A 123 8.05 4.65 -1.77
CA LYS A 123 7.76 5.01 -0.38
C LYS A 123 8.81 4.51 0.60
N HIS A 124 9.31 3.29 0.42
CA HIS A 124 10.27 2.67 1.33
C HIS A 124 11.71 2.60 0.77
N ASN A 125 11.97 3.27 -0.36
CA ASN A 125 13.24 3.23 -1.08
C ASN A 125 13.75 1.80 -1.30
N LEU A 126 12.90 0.94 -1.90
CA LEU A 126 13.22 -0.48 -2.15
C LEU A 126 13.84 -0.67 -3.52
N GLU A 127 14.56 -1.76 -3.72
CA GLU A 127 15.13 -2.15 -5.01
C GLU A 127 14.05 -2.56 -6.04
N GLY A 128 14.29 -2.26 -7.32
CA GLY A 128 13.43 -2.70 -8.42
C GLY A 128 13.32 -1.68 -9.55
N SER A 129 12.45 -1.97 -10.51
CA SER A 129 12.15 -1.13 -11.68
C SER A 129 10.73 -1.38 -12.14
N CYS A 130 10.15 -0.45 -12.92
CA CYS A 130 8.80 -0.61 -13.43
C CYS A 130 8.63 -1.89 -14.28
N LEU A 131 9.62 -2.22 -15.12
CA LEU A 131 9.58 -3.45 -15.91
C LEU A 131 9.60 -4.71 -15.03
N LEU A 132 10.38 -4.70 -13.95
CA LEU A 132 10.36 -5.80 -12.99
C LEU A 132 9.01 -5.89 -12.29
N ASP A 133 8.44 -4.75 -11.88
CA ASP A 133 7.15 -4.68 -11.20
C ASP A 133 6.00 -5.21 -12.08
N ILE A 134 6.04 -4.94 -13.40
CA ILE A 134 5.10 -5.50 -14.39
C ILE A 134 5.35 -7.00 -14.58
N ALA A 135 6.61 -7.41 -14.78
CA ALA A 135 6.96 -8.81 -14.99
C ALA A 135 6.56 -9.69 -13.79
N THR A 136 6.78 -9.23 -12.57
CA THR A 136 6.38 -9.95 -11.36
C THR A 136 4.86 -10.01 -11.19
N ALA A 137 4.13 -8.96 -11.60
CA ALA A 137 2.68 -8.94 -11.57
C ALA A 137 2.06 -9.96 -12.54
N CYS A 138 2.67 -10.11 -13.73
CA CYS A 138 2.21 -11.02 -14.78
C CYS A 138 2.63 -12.48 -14.53
N CYS A 139 3.87 -12.73 -14.09
CA CYS A 139 4.43 -14.08 -13.99
C CYS A 139 4.14 -14.79 -12.65
N CYS A 140 4.05 -14.05 -11.55
CA CYS A 140 3.60 -14.61 -10.26
C CYS A 140 2.84 -13.56 -9.44
N GLY A 141 1.62 -13.25 -9.86
CA GLY A 141 0.77 -12.27 -9.17
C GLY A 141 0.53 -12.60 -7.69
N CYS A 142 0.33 -13.88 -7.33
CA CYS A 142 0.17 -14.27 -5.93
C CYS A 142 1.44 -13.99 -5.11
N CYS A 143 2.63 -14.31 -5.63
CA CYS A 143 3.90 -14.02 -4.98
C CYS A 143 4.05 -12.52 -4.72
N GLN A 144 3.74 -11.70 -5.74
CA GLN A 144 3.81 -10.25 -5.64
C GLN A 144 2.85 -9.70 -4.58
N LEU A 145 1.59 -10.14 -4.55
CA LEU A 145 0.61 -9.70 -3.56
C LEU A 145 1.05 -10.05 -2.14
N VAL A 146 1.54 -11.26 -1.93
CA VAL A 146 2.01 -11.71 -0.62
C VAL A 146 3.26 -10.91 -0.19
N GLN A 147 4.22 -10.71 -1.09
CA GLN A 147 5.42 -9.92 -0.77
C GLN A 147 5.04 -8.48 -0.41
N ALA A 148 4.14 -7.85 -1.18
CA ALA A 148 3.67 -6.49 -0.93
C ALA A 148 2.91 -6.37 0.41
N ASP A 149 2.04 -7.33 0.73
CA ASP A 149 1.29 -7.33 1.99
C ASP A 149 2.22 -7.48 3.21
N LYS A 150 3.22 -8.36 3.12
CA LYS A 150 4.25 -8.50 4.15
C LYS A 150 5.10 -7.25 4.31
N GLU A 151 5.48 -6.62 3.20
CA GLU A 151 6.27 -5.40 3.22
C GLU A 151 5.51 -4.29 3.96
N ALA A 152 4.23 -4.10 3.61
CA ALA A 152 3.37 -3.14 4.26
C ALA A 152 3.13 -3.49 5.74
N ALA A 153 2.90 -4.77 6.06
CA ALA A 153 2.71 -5.22 7.45
C ALA A 153 3.96 -5.01 8.31
N HIS A 154 5.15 -5.16 7.74
CA HIS A 154 6.40 -4.96 8.45
C HIS A 154 6.74 -3.48 8.64
N ARG A 155 6.61 -2.66 7.58
CA ARG A 155 7.13 -1.29 7.58
C ARG A 155 6.15 -0.23 8.03
N GLU A 156 4.87 -0.33 7.67
CA GLU A 156 3.90 0.73 7.97
C GLU A 156 3.78 1.03 9.47
N PRO A 157 3.70 0.02 10.37
CA PRO A 157 3.63 0.30 11.80
C PRO A 157 4.89 0.96 12.35
N LEU A 158 6.07 0.59 11.83
CA LEU A 158 7.36 1.15 12.25
C LEU A 158 7.47 2.64 11.89
N LEU A 159 6.94 3.04 10.73
CA LEU A 159 6.92 4.44 10.31
C LEU A 159 6.01 5.29 11.21
N VAL A 160 4.83 4.78 11.58
CA VAL A 160 3.92 5.48 12.51
C VAL A 160 4.56 5.62 13.89
N GLN A 161 5.23 4.58 14.39
CA GLN A 161 5.92 4.63 15.67
C GLN A 161 7.07 5.65 15.67
N GLN A 162 7.85 5.74 14.59
CA GLN A 162 8.91 6.76 14.46
C GLN A 162 8.34 8.18 14.42
N GLN A 163 7.23 8.40 13.71
CA GLN A 163 6.57 9.71 13.64
C GLN A 163 5.97 10.14 14.99
N GLY A 164 5.46 9.20 15.79
CA GLY A 164 4.98 9.46 17.15
C GLY A 164 6.08 9.82 18.15
N TYR A 165 7.34 9.50 17.85
CA TYR A 165 8.51 9.79 18.69
C TYR A 165 9.25 11.05 18.22
N GLN A 166 8.54 12.18 18.06
CA GLN A 166 9.23 13.49 17.99
C GLN A 166 9.62 13.93 19.40
N ALA A 167 10.93 14.02 19.67
CA ALA A 167 11.46 14.52 20.93
C ALA A 167 10.92 15.94 21.21
N GLN A 168 10.27 16.13 22.37
CA GLN A 168 9.84 17.46 22.82
C GLN A 168 11.04 18.40 22.86
N GLY A 169 10.94 19.53 22.15
CA GLY A 169 11.96 20.57 22.10
C GLY A 169 12.39 20.98 23.51
N GLY A 170 13.70 21.11 23.71
CA GLY A 170 14.34 21.24 25.03
C GLY A 170 13.66 22.29 25.93
N MET A 171 13.37 21.87 27.16
CA MET A 171 12.87 22.77 28.21
C MET A 171 13.89 23.88 28.46
N GLN A 172 13.58 25.12 28.08
CA GLN A 172 14.34 26.29 28.51
C GLN A 172 13.94 26.61 29.95
N PHE A 173 14.91 26.49 30.85
CA PHE A 173 14.75 26.91 32.23
C PHE A 173 14.89 28.44 32.33
N PRO A 174 13.98 29.15 33.01
CA PRO A 174 14.12 30.57 33.24
C PRO A 174 15.32 30.83 34.17
N ALA A 175 16.20 31.74 33.77
CA ALA A 175 17.32 32.18 34.59
C ALA A 175 16.80 32.89 35.85
N LYS A 176 17.30 32.46 37.00
CA LYS A 176 17.01 33.05 38.31
C LYS A 176 17.64 34.45 38.38
N GLN A 177 16.82 35.48 38.61
CA GLN A 177 17.25 36.84 38.93
C GLN A 177 17.73 36.93 40.39
#